data_AF-A0A959NZA5-F1
#
_entry.id   AF-A0A959NZA5-F1
#
_cell.length_a   1.000
_cell.length_b   1.000
_cell.length_c   1.000
_cell.angle_alpha   90.00
_cell.angle_beta   90.00
_cell.angle_gamma   90.00
#
_symmetry.space_group_name_H-M   'P 1'
#
loop_
_entity.id
_entity.type
_entity.pdbx_description
1 polymer ?
#
loop_
_entity_poly.entity_id
_entity_poly.type
_entity_poly.pdbx_seq_one_letter_code
_entity_poly.pdbx_strand_id
1 'polypeptide(L)'
;RFLLTPNKPPQKLNNLTNLNEAIKTNLHKTNFVQENLRNNSLDFDINNLIDTLLYNKDFNFNNDFGFFDQDVEFTWFEAPTDMIIKAAGFSCSEIAEGFNGPKISLRLIKLNWSKEQLLSFNTPTYLGYYPDQDNMNNAEPFGENSGNNWIDKSSGQYSSPPWEHTEYDLWSDNKKGYQIIPTANTFSGNYQWVEMSLLENEPLVSRGDIFAVVLSHEGIEWNSTDNRIGIWSKTTTNQYSWKYYENGRFAPEEPGWWAREFTFDFAIIADLLGDVSPEIKSFSKLNTTLSEDPRSIEAIITDKNPSGQQSGVKSAKILYSINEGISWNESEMSGSEPNYYGDIPGFPKGTDIQYKIVAEDVNGLVTESEITEYFIFNPSCHKKLLLVFNGYSEPIGYPQSYYFGMGDFTNFGTIDLQDDKWSYGPLTKELVDNYSNIIEITTSGPIYNNNNVIKEWLKNDYANFYMLIGDEYLTYQSDGQNKIYSDGDFLYDVLGITESFNNISIIEQGDETIPSIVL
;
A
#
# COMPACT_ATOMS: atom_id res chain seq x y z
N ARG A 1 36.43 40.82 16.43
CA ARG A 1 35.05 40.38 16.13
C ARG A 1 34.49 39.73 17.40
N PHE A 2 33.21 39.91 17.71
CA PHE A 2 32.60 39.31 18.91
C PHE A 2 31.71 38.15 18.47
N LEU A 3 31.78 37.03 19.19
CA LEU A 3 30.80 35.96 19.07
C LEU A 3 29.65 36.27 20.02
N LEU A 4 28.43 36.33 19.50
CA LEU A 4 27.21 36.48 20.29
C LEU A 4 26.54 35.11 20.37
N THR A 5 26.43 34.58 21.58
CA THR A 5 25.66 33.36 21.89
C THR A 5 24.55 33.73 22.89
N PRO A 6 23.34 33.17 22.75
CA PRO A 6 22.28 33.42 23.71
C PRO A 6 22.73 33.08 25.14
N ASN A 7 22.43 33.97 26.09
CA ASN A 7 22.72 33.82 27.53
C ASN A 7 24.21 33.79 27.94
N LYS A 8 25.14 34.25 27.09
CA LYS A 8 26.53 34.49 27.49
C LYS A 8 26.98 35.91 27.12
N PRO A 9 27.85 36.55 27.94
CA PRO A 9 28.37 37.87 27.62
C PRO A 9 29.23 37.83 26.34
N PRO A 10 29.27 38.92 25.54
CA PRO A 10 29.99 38.96 24.27
C PRO A 10 31.46 38.56 24.44
N GLN A 11 31.86 37.47 23.79
CA GLN A 11 33.24 37.02 23.86
C GLN A 11 34.07 37.68 22.77
N LYS A 12 35.11 38.43 23.18
CA LYS A 12 36.07 39.06 22.26
C LYS A 12 36.97 37.96 21.69
N LEU A 13 36.87 37.69 20.39
CA LEU A 13 37.76 36.74 19.72
C LEU A 13 39.17 37.35 19.67
N ASN A 14 40.08 36.79 20.48
CA ASN A 14 41.50 37.12 20.42
C ASN A 14 42.21 36.07 19.54
N ASN A 15 42.83 36.53 18.46
CA ASN A 15 43.82 35.83 17.63
C ASN A 15 43.33 34.63 16.78
N LEU A 16 42.60 34.90 15.69
CA LEU A 16 42.54 34.01 14.52
C LEU A 16 42.89 34.84 13.28
N THR A 17 43.97 34.46 12.59
CA THR A 17 44.64 35.30 11.58
C THR A 17 44.26 35.02 10.13
N ASN A 18 43.39 34.05 9.83
CA ASN A 18 42.76 33.95 8.51
C ASN A 18 41.36 33.31 8.53
N LEU A 19 40.61 33.56 7.46
CA LEU A 19 39.25 33.07 7.23
C LEU A 19 39.18 31.53 7.14
N ASN A 20 40.27 30.86 6.75
CA ASN A 20 40.34 29.41 6.61
C ASN A 20 40.40 28.68 7.97
N GLU A 21 40.92 29.30 9.03
CA GLU A 21 40.82 28.75 10.40
C GLU A 21 39.42 28.93 11.01
N ALA A 22 38.70 29.99 10.64
CA ALA A 22 37.29 30.18 11.00
C ALA A 22 36.36 29.21 10.24
N ILE A 23 36.71 28.86 8.99
CA ILE A 23 36.01 27.82 8.21
C ILE A 23 36.34 26.42 8.77
N LYS A 24 37.58 26.15 9.19
CA LYS A 24 37.94 24.87 9.84
C LYS A 24 37.24 24.62 11.18
N THR A 25 36.79 25.65 11.89
CA THR A 25 35.99 25.50 13.12
C THR A 25 34.51 25.23 12.85
N ASN A 26 34.04 25.39 11.61
CA ASN A 26 32.72 24.96 11.14
C ASN A 26 32.73 23.60 10.40
N LEU A 27 33.90 22.99 10.19
CA LEU A 27 34.06 21.75 9.40
C LEU A 27 34.00 20.45 10.21
N HIS A 28 33.56 20.48 11.47
CA HIS A 28 33.28 19.27 12.25
C HIS A 28 32.11 19.48 13.21
N LYS A 29 30.89 19.28 12.71
CA LYS A 29 29.73 18.91 13.53
C LYS A 29 29.22 17.51 13.18
N THR A 30 30.14 16.56 13.02
CA THR A 30 29.82 15.12 12.96
C THR A 30 30.76 14.36 13.88
N ASN A 31 30.60 14.60 15.18
CA ASN A 31 30.96 13.58 16.15
C ASN A 31 29.75 12.65 16.27
N PHE A 32 29.96 11.35 16.08
CA PHE A 32 28.96 10.31 16.33
C PHE A 32 28.40 10.49 17.74
N VAL A 33 27.16 10.97 17.84
CA VAL A 33 26.44 11.01 19.10
C VAL A 33 25.10 10.34 18.86
N GLN A 34 25.03 9.08 19.28
CA GLN A 34 23.82 8.25 19.29
C GLN A 34 22.67 8.90 20.11
N GLU A 35 22.99 9.89 20.96
CA GLU A 35 22.04 10.54 21.88
C GLU A 35 20.94 11.37 21.20
N ASN A 36 21.05 11.67 19.90
CA ASN A 36 20.03 12.42 19.17
C ASN A 36 19.10 11.56 18.31
N LEU A 37 19.29 10.23 18.28
CA LEU A 37 18.37 9.31 17.62
C LEU A 37 17.24 8.95 18.59
N ARG A 38 16.04 9.48 18.33
CA ARG A 38 14.85 9.08 19.09
C ARG A 38 14.27 7.82 18.48
N ASN A 39 14.39 6.70 19.21
CA ASN A 39 13.67 5.47 18.89
C ASN A 39 12.26 5.55 19.50
N ASN A 40 11.23 5.61 18.65
CA ASN A 40 9.82 5.39 18.97
C ASN A 40 9.21 6.02 20.26
N SER A 41 9.71 7.16 20.75
CA SER A 41 8.97 8.00 21.70
C SER A 41 8.62 9.35 21.08
N LEU A 42 7.52 9.40 20.33
CA LEU A 42 6.87 10.67 20.07
C LEU A 42 6.11 11.11 21.34
N ASP A 43 6.85 11.59 22.34
CA ASP A 43 6.30 12.57 23.30
C ASP A 43 6.34 13.96 22.60
N PHE A 44 5.60 14.08 21.50
CA PHE A 44 5.25 15.37 20.89
C PHE A 44 3.83 15.80 21.26
N ASP A 45 3.30 15.27 22.38
CA ASP A 45 2.05 15.73 22.93
C ASP A 45 2.29 16.77 24.02
N ILE A 46 2.35 18.05 23.64
CA ILE A 46 1.89 19.13 24.51
C ILE A 46 1.21 20.22 23.65
N ASN A 47 -0.04 19.96 23.25
CA ASN A 47 -1.04 20.98 22.89
C ASN A 47 -0.91 21.75 21.54
N ASN A 48 -0.19 21.30 20.50
CA ASN A 48 -0.35 21.80 19.12
C ASN A 48 0.18 20.75 18.12
N LEU A 49 -0.66 20.36 17.17
CA LEU A 49 -0.49 19.21 16.26
C LEU A 49 0.80 19.33 15.43
N ILE A 50 1.74 18.41 15.62
CA ILE A 50 2.79 18.13 14.65
C ILE A 50 2.23 17.08 13.68
N ASP A 51 2.27 17.35 12.38
CA ASP A 51 1.72 16.46 11.36
C ASP A 51 2.78 15.50 10.84
N THR A 52 2.34 14.35 10.33
CA THR A 52 3.23 13.32 9.80
C THR A 52 2.78 12.87 8.41
N LEU A 53 3.68 12.98 7.43
CA LEU A 53 3.50 12.38 6.11
C LEU A 53 4.14 10.99 6.13
N LEU A 54 3.34 9.97 5.91
CA LEU A 54 3.77 8.58 5.98
C LEU A 54 2.84 7.70 5.15
N TYR A 55 3.38 6.64 4.56
CA TYR A 55 2.60 5.69 3.75
C TYR A 55 2.06 4.49 4.56
N ASN A 56 2.48 4.32 5.82
CA ASN A 56 2.05 3.23 6.72
C ASN A 56 0.54 3.28 7.08
N LYS A 57 -0.14 4.43 6.87
CA LYS A 57 -1.60 4.52 7.02
C LYS A 57 -2.33 3.64 5.98
N ASP A 58 -1.70 3.46 4.82
CA ASP A 58 -2.30 2.80 3.66
C ASP A 58 -1.69 1.42 3.40
N PHE A 59 -0.53 1.10 4.01
CA PHE A 59 0.21 -0.13 3.74
C PHE A 59 0.63 -0.87 5.02
N ASN A 60 0.28 -2.16 5.09
CA ASN A 60 0.92 -3.10 6.01
C ASN A 60 2.28 -3.52 5.44
N PHE A 61 3.33 -2.75 5.75
CA PHE A 61 4.71 -3.03 5.35
C PHE A 61 5.18 -4.38 5.92
N ASN A 62 5.53 -5.30 5.01
CA ASN A 62 5.74 -6.70 5.35
C ASN A 62 6.89 -7.37 4.57
N ASN A 63 7.62 -6.60 3.76
CA ASN A 63 8.79 -7.08 3.02
C ASN A 63 10.06 -6.46 3.61
N ASP A 64 11.14 -7.23 3.57
CA ASP A 64 12.47 -6.77 3.90
C ASP A 64 13.27 -6.49 2.60
N PHE A 65 13.48 -5.21 2.30
CA PHE A 65 14.19 -4.79 1.09
C PHE A 65 15.65 -4.48 1.40
N GLY A 66 16.55 -5.18 0.73
CA GLY A 66 17.99 -5.05 0.99
C GLY A 66 18.66 -3.95 0.18
N PHE A 67 19.50 -3.15 0.83
CA PHE A 67 20.51 -2.32 0.19
C PHE A 67 21.90 -2.53 0.79
N PHE A 68 22.91 -2.36 -0.06
CA PHE A 68 24.29 -2.77 0.19
C PHE A 68 25.21 -1.56 0.09
N ASP A 69 26.50 -1.78 0.34
CA ASP A 69 27.56 -0.76 0.19
C ASP A 69 27.36 0.10 -1.06
N GLN A 70 27.28 1.42 -0.83
CA GLN A 70 27.13 2.49 -1.84
C GLN A 70 25.79 2.55 -2.57
N ASP A 71 24.88 1.62 -2.32
CA ASP A 71 23.51 1.78 -2.79
C ASP A 71 22.87 3.03 -2.15
N VAL A 72 21.93 3.61 -2.89
CA VAL A 72 21.12 4.73 -2.43
C VAL A 72 19.66 4.42 -2.65
N GLU A 73 18.82 4.73 -1.67
CA GLU A 73 17.38 4.55 -1.75
C GLU A 73 16.65 5.86 -1.44
N PHE A 74 15.51 6.07 -2.08
CA PHE A 74 14.62 7.16 -1.68
C PHE A 74 13.14 6.82 -1.81
N THR A 75 12.37 7.46 -0.94
CA THR A 75 10.91 7.59 -1.04
C THR A 75 10.57 9.07 -1.11
N TRP A 76 9.68 9.43 -2.02
CA TRP A 76 9.26 10.81 -2.26
C TRP A 76 7.91 11.11 -1.63
N PHE A 77 7.66 12.40 -1.37
CA PHE A 77 6.45 12.96 -0.78
C PHE A 77 6.07 14.24 -1.53
N GLU A 78 4.78 14.52 -1.61
CA GLU A 78 4.23 15.80 -2.10
C GLU A 78 3.75 16.60 -0.89
N ALA A 79 4.17 17.86 -0.77
CA ALA A 79 3.75 18.71 0.33
C ALA A 79 2.24 19.07 0.19
N PRO A 80 1.37 18.65 1.12
CA PRO A 80 -0.08 18.88 0.99
C PRO A 80 -0.45 20.36 1.15
N THR A 81 0.39 21.10 1.85
CA THR A 81 0.30 22.54 2.09
C THR A 81 1.71 23.08 2.34
N ASP A 82 1.87 24.39 2.48
CA ASP A 82 3.16 24.96 2.88
C ASP A 82 3.56 24.37 4.23
N MET A 83 4.80 23.90 4.38
CA MET A 83 5.20 23.14 5.56
C MET A 83 6.68 23.34 5.92
N ILE A 84 6.99 23.21 7.21
CA ILE A 84 8.37 23.18 7.72
C ILE A 84 8.68 21.74 8.13
N ILE A 85 9.69 21.11 7.52
CA ILE A 85 10.08 19.75 7.90
C ILE A 85 10.89 19.81 9.20
N LYS A 86 10.46 19.04 10.20
CA LYS A 86 11.08 18.96 11.53
C LYS A 86 11.94 17.72 11.68
N ALA A 87 11.54 16.61 11.08
CA ALA A 87 12.33 15.39 11.06
C ALA A 87 11.99 14.50 9.86
N ALA A 88 12.94 13.63 9.51
CA ALA A 88 12.76 12.56 8.54
C ALA A 88 13.09 11.22 9.21
N GLY A 89 12.30 10.21 8.90
CA GLY A 89 12.36 8.91 9.55
C GLY A 89 12.41 7.78 8.54
N PHE A 90 12.98 6.66 8.98
CA PHE A 90 13.03 5.42 8.23
C PHE A 90 12.92 4.22 9.18
N SER A 91 12.38 3.12 8.66
CA SER A 91 12.12 1.89 9.41
C SER A 91 13.02 0.76 8.88
N CYS A 92 13.92 0.29 9.74
CA CYS A 92 14.92 -0.72 9.39
C CYS A 92 14.46 -2.11 9.87
N SER A 93 14.46 -3.09 8.97
CA SER A 93 14.04 -4.48 9.21
C SER A 93 15.19 -5.37 9.65
N GLU A 94 16.39 -5.15 9.09
CA GLU A 94 17.54 -6.04 9.29
C GLU A 94 18.86 -5.28 9.25
N ILE A 95 19.81 -5.75 10.05
CA ILE A 95 21.25 -5.47 9.89
C ILE A 95 21.93 -6.83 9.80
N ALA A 96 22.70 -7.07 8.73
CA ALA A 96 23.38 -8.33 8.52
C ALA A 96 24.27 -8.74 9.71
N GLU A 97 24.27 -10.03 10.04
CA GLU A 97 25.08 -10.57 11.13
C GLU A 97 26.57 -10.36 10.87
N GLY A 98 27.29 -9.83 11.87
CA GLY A 98 28.73 -9.55 11.76
C GLY A 98 29.06 -8.15 11.20
N PHE A 99 28.07 -7.39 10.73
CA PHE A 99 28.27 -6.03 10.28
C PHE A 99 28.47 -5.07 11.48
N ASN A 100 29.72 -4.83 11.85
CA ASN A 100 30.09 -3.97 12.98
C ASN A 100 30.12 -2.49 12.56
N GLY A 101 29.02 -1.79 12.84
CA GLY A 101 28.89 -0.35 12.63
C GLY A 101 28.35 0.02 11.25
N PRO A 102 27.15 -0.47 10.87
CA PRO A 102 26.47 0.00 9.67
C PRO A 102 26.39 1.52 9.72
N LYS A 103 26.82 2.16 8.65
CA LYS A 103 26.71 3.62 8.50
C LYS A 103 25.87 3.89 7.30
N ILE A 104 24.80 4.63 7.53
CA ILE A 104 24.00 5.22 6.49
C ILE A 104 24.05 6.73 6.65
N SER A 105 23.71 7.46 5.60
CA SER A 105 23.44 8.88 5.70
C SER A 105 22.04 9.21 5.22
N LEU A 106 21.37 10.12 5.93
CA LEU A 106 20.06 10.64 5.56
C LEU A 106 20.18 12.06 5.03
N ARG A 107 19.50 12.36 3.92
CA ARG A 107 19.32 13.74 3.43
C ARG A 107 17.95 13.94 2.79
N LEU A 108 17.60 15.20 2.56
CA LEU A 108 16.42 15.56 1.80
C LEU A 108 16.81 16.21 0.47
N ILE A 109 16.10 15.83 -0.59
CA ILE A 109 16.28 16.40 -1.93
C ILE A 109 14.96 16.89 -2.51
N LYS A 110 15.00 17.92 -3.36
CA LYS A 110 13.87 18.37 -4.19
C LYS A 110 13.79 17.55 -5.47
N LEU A 111 12.57 17.22 -5.87
CA LEU A 111 12.26 16.59 -7.15
C LEU A 111 11.47 17.56 -8.04
N ASN A 112 11.80 17.58 -9.33
CA ASN A 112 11.27 18.50 -10.35
C ASN A 112 10.29 17.83 -11.33
N TRP A 113 10.12 16.51 -11.23
CA TRP A 113 9.08 15.82 -11.98
C TRP A 113 7.72 16.02 -11.31
N SER A 114 6.65 15.99 -12.11
CA SER A 114 5.29 15.96 -11.58
C SER A 114 4.98 14.62 -10.91
N LYS A 115 3.94 14.61 -10.07
CA LYS A 115 3.41 13.39 -9.47
C LYS A 115 3.05 12.36 -10.53
N GLU A 116 2.39 12.77 -11.61
CA GLU A 116 2.01 11.89 -12.71
C GLU A 116 3.23 11.24 -13.37
N GLN A 117 4.33 11.99 -13.53
CA GLN A 117 5.58 11.43 -14.06
C GLN A 117 6.18 10.39 -13.11
N LEU A 118 6.21 10.66 -11.81
CA LEU A 118 6.71 9.72 -10.79
C LEU A 118 5.83 8.47 -10.63
N LEU A 119 4.54 8.58 -10.96
CA LEU A 119 3.57 7.47 -10.94
C LEU A 119 3.45 6.73 -12.27
N SER A 120 4.09 7.21 -13.34
CA SER A 120 3.94 6.66 -14.71
C SER A 120 4.57 5.28 -14.94
N PHE A 121 5.25 4.72 -13.93
CA PHE A 121 5.90 3.42 -14.05
C PHE A 121 4.90 2.28 -13.86
N ASN A 122 4.86 1.32 -14.77
CA ASN A 122 4.00 0.13 -14.62
C ASN A 122 4.81 -1.13 -14.31
N THR A 123 6.13 -1.03 -14.38
CA THR A 123 7.11 -2.09 -14.11
C THR A 123 8.39 -1.45 -13.60
N PRO A 124 9.25 -2.21 -12.90
CA PRO A 124 10.57 -1.70 -12.55
C PRO A 124 11.34 -1.21 -13.77
N THR A 125 11.78 0.05 -13.73
CA THR A 125 12.37 0.74 -14.90
C THR A 125 13.80 1.17 -14.59
N TYR A 126 14.74 0.87 -15.48
CA TYR A 126 16.12 1.36 -15.42
C TYR A 126 16.18 2.77 -16.00
N LEU A 127 16.54 3.74 -15.17
CA LEU A 127 16.47 5.15 -15.52
C LEU A 127 17.79 5.68 -16.05
N GLY A 128 18.87 5.45 -15.31
CA GLY A 128 20.19 5.97 -15.68
C GLY A 128 21.07 6.33 -14.50
N TYR A 129 22.17 7.02 -14.79
CA TYR A 129 23.19 7.43 -13.82
C TYR A 129 24.02 8.62 -14.36
N TYR A 130 24.83 9.23 -13.49
CA TYR A 130 25.87 10.19 -13.92
C TYR A 130 27.23 9.46 -14.00
N PRO A 131 28.02 9.63 -15.08
CA PRO A 131 29.34 9.01 -15.17
C PRO A 131 30.33 9.67 -14.21
N ASP A 132 31.01 8.94 -13.34
CA ASP A 132 32.05 9.45 -12.44
C ASP A 132 33.42 8.82 -12.77
N GLN A 133 34.51 9.30 -12.16
CA GLN A 133 35.83 8.65 -12.15
C GLN A 133 36.15 8.14 -10.75
N ASP A 134 35.28 7.28 -10.23
CA ASP A 134 35.59 6.44 -9.08
C ASP A 134 36.35 5.18 -9.53
N ASN A 135 37.05 4.51 -8.61
CA ASN A 135 37.71 3.23 -8.92
C ASN A 135 36.74 2.04 -8.83
N MET A 136 35.47 2.27 -9.12
CA MET A 136 34.37 1.35 -8.88
C MET A 136 33.61 1.15 -10.19
N ASN A 137 32.36 1.63 -10.32
CA ASN A 137 31.60 1.53 -11.57
C ASN A 137 31.63 2.79 -12.45
N ASN A 138 32.47 3.79 -12.11
CA ASN A 138 32.57 5.07 -12.81
C ASN A 138 31.19 5.72 -12.94
N ALA A 139 30.41 5.72 -11.86
CA ALA A 139 29.04 6.17 -11.85
C ALA A 139 28.64 6.71 -10.49
N GLU A 140 27.77 7.71 -10.47
CA GLU A 140 27.24 8.28 -9.24
C GLU A 140 25.74 8.56 -9.34
N PRO A 141 25.03 8.63 -8.21
CA PRO A 141 23.59 8.81 -8.19
C PRO A 141 23.12 10.22 -8.56
N PHE A 142 23.85 11.29 -8.20
CA PHE A 142 23.32 12.67 -8.28
C PHE A 142 24.16 13.66 -9.07
N GLY A 143 25.29 13.25 -9.66
CA GLY A 143 26.11 14.12 -10.52
C GLY A 143 26.90 15.17 -9.71
N GLU A 144 27.28 14.86 -8.48
CA GLU A 144 27.96 15.77 -7.56
C GLU A 144 29.46 15.89 -7.84
N ASN A 145 30.07 14.82 -8.33
CA ASN A 145 31.52 14.69 -8.53
C ASN A 145 31.95 14.84 -9.99
N SER A 146 31.06 14.53 -10.93
CA SER A 146 31.45 14.24 -12.31
C SER A 146 31.47 15.42 -13.27
N GLY A 147 30.64 16.44 -13.06
CA GLY A 147 30.40 17.48 -14.07
C GLY A 147 29.92 16.96 -15.44
N ASN A 148 29.60 15.66 -15.51
CA ASN A 148 29.21 14.95 -16.73
C ASN A 148 27.69 14.96 -16.87
N ASN A 149 27.22 14.72 -18.09
CA ASN A 149 25.79 14.63 -18.36
C ASN A 149 25.22 13.27 -17.94
N TRP A 150 23.94 13.28 -17.58
CA TRP A 150 23.14 12.07 -17.33
C TRP A 150 23.21 11.08 -18.50
N ILE A 151 23.42 9.81 -18.18
CA ILE A 151 23.31 8.67 -19.10
C ILE A 151 21.94 8.04 -18.92
N ASP A 152 21.07 8.25 -19.90
CA ASP A 152 19.74 7.67 -19.96
C ASP A 152 19.79 6.18 -20.34
N LYS A 153 19.08 5.37 -19.55
CA LYS A 153 18.90 3.93 -19.75
C LYS A 153 17.45 3.53 -20.02
N SER A 154 16.54 4.49 -20.02
CA SER A 154 15.12 4.33 -20.26
C SER A 154 14.73 4.42 -21.74
N SER A 155 15.69 4.34 -22.66
CA SER A 155 15.48 4.44 -24.11
C SER A 155 14.82 5.75 -24.55
N GLY A 156 15.14 6.86 -23.91
CA GLY A 156 14.62 8.20 -24.24
C GLY A 156 13.33 8.56 -23.53
N GLN A 157 12.72 7.66 -22.74
CA GLN A 157 11.46 7.94 -22.04
C GLN A 157 11.65 8.94 -20.89
N TYR A 158 12.80 8.88 -20.21
CA TYR A 158 13.20 9.71 -19.08
C TYR A 158 14.62 10.22 -19.31
N SER A 159 14.78 11.10 -20.30
CA SER A 159 16.09 11.59 -20.76
C SER A 159 16.88 12.42 -19.72
N SER A 160 16.24 12.79 -18.60
CA SER A 160 16.83 13.53 -17.48
C SER A 160 16.23 13.02 -16.18
N PRO A 161 16.99 12.99 -15.07
CA PRO A 161 16.46 12.58 -13.77
C PRO A 161 15.49 13.62 -13.18
N PRO A 162 14.73 13.28 -12.12
CA PRO A 162 13.84 14.22 -11.46
C PRO A 162 14.55 15.26 -10.61
N TRP A 163 15.86 15.47 -10.74
CA TRP A 163 16.59 16.47 -9.99
C TRP A 163 17.59 17.20 -10.90
N GLU A 164 17.89 18.44 -10.53
CA GLU A 164 18.95 19.23 -11.17
C GLU A 164 20.19 19.18 -10.30
N HIS A 165 21.28 18.55 -10.78
CA HIS A 165 22.51 18.25 -10.02
C HIS A 165 23.12 19.44 -9.22
N THR A 166 22.78 20.68 -9.55
CA THR A 166 23.23 21.89 -8.86
C THR A 166 22.26 22.45 -7.80
N GLU A 167 20.98 22.09 -7.83
CA GLU A 167 19.91 22.80 -7.08
C GLU A 167 18.93 21.87 -6.33
N TYR A 168 19.18 20.56 -6.29
CA TYR A 168 18.27 19.61 -5.64
C TYR A 168 18.41 19.54 -4.12
N ASP A 169 19.48 20.08 -3.54
CA ASP A 169 19.77 19.89 -2.11
C ASP A 169 18.78 20.67 -1.25
N LEU A 170 17.90 19.96 -0.53
CA LEU A 170 16.89 20.55 0.35
C LEU A 170 17.38 20.60 1.80
N TRP A 171 18.07 19.54 2.25
CA TRP A 171 18.68 19.47 3.57
C TRP A 171 19.81 18.45 3.60
N SER A 172 21.04 18.92 3.83
CA SER A 172 22.25 18.12 4.02
C SER A 172 23.43 18.99 4.53
N ASP A 173 24.57 18.38 4.86
CA ASP A 173 25.84 19.07 5.12
C ASP A 173 26.69 19.09 3.84
N ASN A 174 26.53 20.13 3.01
CA ASN A 174 27.22 20.27 1.72
C ASN A 174 27.01 19.07 0.80
N LYS A 175 25.75 18.69 0.59
CA LYS A 175 25.32 17.49 -0.15
C LYS A 175 25.67 16.18 0.56
N LYS A 176 26.28 16.18 1.74
CA LYS A 176 26.48 14.94 2.52
C LYS A 176 25.37 14.75 3.53
N GLY A 177 24.74 13.58 3.53
CA GLY A 177 23.68 13.28 4.48
C GLY A 177 24.19 13.23 5.93
N TYR A 178 23.27 13.39 6.87
CA TYR A 178 23.54 13.20 8.28
C TYR A 178 23.78 11.72 8.57
N GLN A 179 24.94 11.38 9.14
CA GLN A 179 25.34 9.99 9.37
C GLN A 179 24.64 9.36 10.57
N ILE A 180 24.18 8.13 10.40
CA ILE A 180 23.35 7.38 11.35
C ILE A 180 23.86 5.95 11.42
N ILE A 181 23.78 5.35 12.61
CA ILE A 181 23.96 3.90 12.79
C ILE A 181 22.55 3.32 12.93
N PRO A 182 22.03 2.61 11.91
CA PRO A 182 20.69 2.09 11.96
C PRO A 182 20.59 0.91 12.93
N THR A 183 19.42 0.79 13.55
CA THR A 183 19.01 -0.34 14.39
C THR A 183 17.86 -1.07 13.72
N ALA A 184 17.96 -2.40 13.59
CA ALA A 184 16.89 -3.24 13.07
C ALA A 184 15.74 -3.38 14.07
N ASN A 185 14.52 -3.48 13.55
CA ASN A 185 13.30 -3.69 14.31
C ASN A 185 12.49 -4.86 13.72
N THR A 186 11.86 -5.64 14.61
CA THR A 186 11.04 -6.81 14.22
C THR A 186 9.68 -6.45 13.61
N PHE A 187 9.30 -5.18 13.64
CA PHE A 187 8.03 -4.67 13.12
C PHE A 187 8.25 -3.36 12.36
N SER A 188 7.45 -3.14 11.31
CA SER A 188 7.40 -1.90 10.56
C SER A 188 6.75 -0.76 11.38
N GLY A 189 6.89 0.49 10.92
CA GLY A 189 6.42 1.68 11.64
C GLY A 189 7.23 2.06 12.88
N ASN A 190 8.37 1.39 13.13
CA ASN A 190 9.32 1.79 14.17
C ASN A 190 10.43 2.63 13.55
N TYR A 191 10.22 3.94 13.57
CA TYR A 191 11.07 4.90 12.88
C TYR A 191 12.26 5.33 13.72
N GLN A 192 13.40 5.43 13.04
CA GLN A 192 14.57 6.15 13.51
C GLN A 192 14.54 7.57 12.93
N TRP A 193 14.40 8.56 13.81
CA TRP A 193 14.20 9.95 13.40
C TRP A 193 15.49 10.76 13.38
N VAL A 194 15.65 11.53 12.31
CA VAL A 194 16.69 12.55 12.15
C VAL A 194 16.03 13.92 12.21
N GLU A 195 16.29 14.68 13.27
CA GLU A 195 15.77 16.04 13.42
C GLU A 195 16.50 17.00 12.46
N MET A 196 15.75 17.80 11.70
CA MET A 196 16.32 18.75 10.73
C MET A 196 17.16 19.83 11.44
N SER A 197 16.78 20.18 12.68
CA SER A 197 17.50 21.12 13.54
C SER A 197 18.96 20.75 13.82
N LEU A 198 19.37 19.49 13.59
CA LEU A 198 20.74 19.01 13.76
C LEU A 198 21.76 19.73 12.87
N LEU A 199 21.32 20.22 11.70
CA LEU A 199 22.13 21.04 10.80
C LEU A 199 21.81 22.55 10.91
N GLU A 200 21.13 22.95 11.99
CA GLU A 200 20.68 24.33 12.24
C GLU A 200 19.82 24.91 11.12
N ASN A 201 19.13 24.04 10.37
CA ASN A 201 18.26 24.38 9.25
C ASN A 201 17.02 23.48 9.25
N GLU A 202 15.83 24.06 9.24
CA GLU A 202 14.57 23.34 9.02
C GLU A 202 14.01 23.79 7.67
N PRO A 203 13.92 22.90 6.67
CA PRO A 203 13.58 23.32 5.32
C PRO A 203 12.09 23.66 5.22
N LEU A 204 11.81 24.81 4.62
CA LEU A 204 10.48 25.24 4.21
C LEU A 204 10.19 24.68 2.82
N VAL A 205 9.06 24.00 2.68
CA VAL A 205 8.59 23.39 1.43
C VAL A 205 7.22 23.97 1.10
N SER A 206 7.02 24.40 -0.15
CA SER A 206 5.75 24.95 -0.60
C SER A 206 4.75 23.85 -0.96
N ARG A 207 3.45 24.15 -0.85
CA ARG A 207 2.38 23.26 -1.32
C ARG A 207 2.64 22.76 -2.74
N GLY A 208 2.51 21.46 -2.96
CA GLY A 208 2.70 20.79 -4.25
C GLY A 208 4.16 20.60 -4.66
N ASP A 209 5.14 21.14 -3.92
CA ASP A 209 6.54 20.75 -4.13
C ASP A 209 6.70 19.26 -3.77
N ILE A 210 7.46 18.56 -4.60
CA ILE A 210 7.81 17.17 -4.39
C ILE A 210 9.25 17.09 -3.90
N PHE A 211 9.48 16.28 -2.87
CA PHE A 211 10.78 16.08 -2.27
C PHE A 211 10.95 14.62 -1.85
N ALA A 212 12.17 14.19 -1.53
CA ALA A 212 12.44 12.82 -1.12
C ALA A 212 13.33 12.72 0.11
N VAL A 213 13.05 11.70 0.93
CA VAL A 213 13.95 11.21 1.97
C VAL A 213 14.90 10.22 1.30
N VAL A 214 16.20 10.51 1.38
CA VAL A 214 17.26 9.71 0.75
C VAL A 214 18.09 9.05 1.84
N LEU A 215 18.28 7.73 1.74
CA LEU A 215 19.27 6.98 2.51
C LEU A 215 20.40 6.54 1.58
N SER A 216 21.64 6.78 1.99
CA SER A 216 22.83 6.26 1.29
C SER A 216 23.55 5.28 2.20
N HIS A 217 24.01 4.16 1.65
CA HIS A 217 24.88 3.25 2.37
C HIS A 217 26.34 3.75 2.32
N GLU A 218 26.94 4.01 3.48
CA GLU A 218 28.28 4.63 3.58
C GLU A 218 29.43 3.60 3.58
N GLY A 219 29.10 2.32 3.44
CA GLY A 219 30.07 1.25 3.23
C GLY A 219 30.85 1.46 1.93
N ILE A 220 32.12 1.03 1.92
CA ILE A 220 33.04 1.24 0.80
C ILE A 220 33.49 -0.07 0.14
N GLU A 221 32.98 -1.20 0.61
CA GLU A 221 33.41 -2.52 0.14
C GLU A 221 32.64 -2.90 -1.12
N TRP A 222 33.40 -3.07 -2.20
CA TRP A 222 32.85 -3.49 -3.48
C TRP A 222 32.26 -4.90 -3.41
N ASN A 223 30.97 -5.04 -3.76
CA ASN A 223 30.29 -6.33 -3.88
C ASN A 223 30.25 -7.16 -2.57
N SER A 224 30.21 -6.49 -1.41
CA SER A 224 29.99 -7.18 -0.13
C SER A 224 28.51 -7.50 0.05
N THR A 225 28.16 -8.79 0.00
CA THR A 225 26.84 -9.27 0.45
C THR A 225 26.71 -9.25 1.97
N ASP A 226 27.84 -9.08 2.67
CA ASP A 226 27.95 -9.23 4.12
C ASP A 226 27.55 -7.95 4.87
N ASN A 227 27.49 -6.80 4.17
CA ASN A 227 27.12 -5.49 4.72
C ASN A 227 25.68 -5.08 4.36
N ARG A 228 24.75 -6.03 4.32
CA ARG A 228 23.34 -5.74 3.97
C ARG A 228 22.63 -4.98 5.08
N ILE A 229 21.87 -3.95 4.70
CA ILE A 229 20.86 -3.30 5.54
C ILE A 229 19.49 -3.53 4.91
N GLY A 230 18.54 -3.96 5.74
CA GLY A 230 17.15 -4.15 5.39
C GLY A 230 16.29 -2.94 5.73
N ILE A 231 15.45 -2.50 4.79
CA ILE A 231 14.41 -1.50 4.97
C ILE A 231 13.04 -2.16 4.84
N TRP A 232 12.13 -1.84 5.77
CA TRP A 232 10.74 -2.28 5.67
C TRP A 232 10.10 -1.71 4.41
N SER A 233 9.42 -2.56 3.65
CA SER A 233 8.82 -2.17 2.38
C SER A 233 7.54 -2.95 2.05
N LYS A 234 6.82 -2.48 1.03
CA LYS A 234 5.61 -3.13 0.51
C LYS A 234 5.61 -3.04 -1.00
N THR A 235 5.19 -4.11 -1.67
CA THR A 235 4.91 -4.05 -3.11
C THR A 235 3.69 -3.18 -3.37
N THR A 236 3.83 -2.14 -4.19
CA THR A 236 2.78 -1.18 -4.49
C THR A 236 2.66 -0.94 -6.00
N THR A 237 1.50 -0.43 -6.43
CA THR A 237 1.19 -0.14 -7.84
C THR A 237 1.03 1.35 -8.12
N ASN A 238 1.08 2.19 -7.08
CA ASN A 238 0.72 3.60 -7.15
C ASN A 238 1.59 4.51 -6.26
N GLN A 239 2.76 4.03 -5.78
CA GLN A 239 3.67 4.84 -4.99
C GLN A 239 5.10 4.27 -5.01
N TYR A 240 5.80 4.42 -6.13
CA TYR A 240 7.11 3.78 -6.31
C TYR A 240 8.24 4.53 -5.59
N SER A 241 9.00 3.80 -4.78
CA SER A 241 10.32 4.20 -4.27
C SER A 241 11.42 3.75 -5.23
N TRP A 242 12.56 4.42 -5.15
CA TRP A 242 13.64 4.25 -6.12
C TRP A 242 14.91 3.81 -5.42
N LYS A 243 15.69 2.99 -6.12
CA LYS A 243 17.00 2.55 -5.67
C LYS A 243 18.05 2.75 -6.74
N TYR A 244 19.15 3.39 -6.37
CA TYR A 244 20.40 3.36 -7.08
C TYR A 244 21.17 2.10 -6.71
N TYR A 245 21.52 1.32 -7.73
CA TYR A 245 22.39 0.17 -7.58
C TYR A 245 23.79 0.59 -7.95
N GLU A 246 24.72 0.55 -7.01
CA GLU A 246 26.13 0.80 -7.33
C GLU A 246 26.67 -0.38 -8.15
N ASN A 247 26.54 -1.60 -7.64
CA ASN A 247 27.05 -2.81 -8.28
C ASN A 247 26.08 -3.46 -9.30
N GLY A 248 25.09 -2.68 -9.76
CA GLY A 248 24.06 -3.15 -10.68
C GLY A 248 23.02 -4.10 -10.07
N ARG A 249 21.89 -4.23 -10.78
CA ARG A 249 20.72 -5.01 -10.30
C ARG A 249 20.74 -6.47 -10.79
N PHE A 250 21.04 -6.68 -12.07
CA PHE A 250 20.97 -8.01 -12.71
C PHE A 250 22.34 -8.56 -13.08
N ALA A 251 23.26 -7.67 -13.42
CA ALA A 251 24.66 -7.98 -13.65
C ALA A 251 25.54 -6.98 -12.90
N PRO A 252 26.72 -7.42 -12.44
CA PRO A 252 27.80 -6.50 -12.07
C PRO A 252 28.05 -5.53 -13.23
N GLU A 253 28.45 -4.29 -12.93
CA GLU A 253 28.77 -3.23 -13.91
C GLU A 253 27.57 -2.56 -14.61
N GLU A 254 26.34 -2.73 -14.10
CA GLU A 254 25.16 -1.97 -14.56
C GLU A 254 24.67 -0.94 -13.50
N PRO A 255 25.49 0.08 -13.15
CA PRO A 255 25.13 1.03 -12.10
C PRO A 255 23.92 1.87 -12.50
N GLY A 256 23.14 2.33 -11.51
CA GLY A 256 22.18 3.39 -11.74
C GLY A 256 20.85 3.26 -11.02
N TRP A 257 20.02 4.27 -11.24
CA TRP A 257 18.69 4.40 -10.67
C TRP A 257 17.68 3.46 -11.30
N TRP A 258 16.89 2.83 -10.44
CA TRP A 258 15.73 2.04 -10.80
C TRP A 258 14.50 2.54 -10.05
N ALA A 259 13.42 2.81 -10.78
CA ALA A 259 12.09 2.86 -10.18
C ALA A 259 11.71 1.41 -9.81
N ARG A 260 11.27 1.20 -8.56
CA ARG A 260 10.96 -0.15 -8.04
C ARG A 260 9.49 -0.27 -7.74
N GLU A 261 8.95 -1.47 -7.90
CA GLU A 261 7.57 -1.86 -7.51
C GLU A 261 7.34 -1.88 -5.98
N PHE A 262 8.19 -1.20 -5.21
CA PHE A 262 8.18 -1.17 -3.76
C PHE A 262 8.05 0.26 -3.26
N THR A 263 7.31 0.45 -2.18
CA THR A 263 7.39 1.65 -1.33
C THR A 263 8.23 1.31 -0.10
N PHE A 264 9.20 2.15 0.24
CA PHE A 264 9.99 2.01 1.47
C PHE A 264 9.33 2.77 2.63
N ASP A 265 9.35 2.20 3.83
CA ASP A 265 8.74 2.72 5.06
C ASP A 265 9.54 3.89 5.62
N PHE A 266 9.49 5.01 4.89
CA PHE A 266 10.02 6.32 5.26
C PHE A 266 8.89 7.25 5.67
N ALA A 267 9.21 8.26 6.48
CA ALA A 267 8.23 9.22 6.98
C ALA A 267 8.84 10.61 7.20
N ILE A 268 7.96 11.60 7.28
CA ILE A 268 8.28 12.99 7.54
C ILE A 268 7.43 13.50 8.69
N ILE A 269 8.06 14.22 9.61
CA ILE A 269 7.41 15.04 10.63
C ILE A 269 7.51 16.49 10.17
N ALA A 270 6.39 17.21 10.12
CA ALA A 270 6.33 18.58 9.65
C ALA A 270 5.33 19.45 10.46
N ASP A 271 5.61 20.74 10.50
CA ASP A 271 4.63 21.76 10.88
C ASP A 271 3.88 22.18 9.61
N LEU A 272 2.59 21.84 9.49
CA LEU A 272 1.76 22.29 8.35
C LEU A 272 1.30 23.73 8.59
N LEU A 273 1.62 24.61 7.65
CA LEU A 273 1.39 26.06 7.75
C LEU A 273 0.10 26.52 7.08
N GLY A 274 -0.55 25.65 6.31
CA GLY A 274 -1.79 25.99 5.62
C GLY A 274 -2.89 24.95 5.82
N ASP A 275 -3.92 25.11 5.01
CA ASP A 275 -5.09 24.25 4.90
C ASP A 275 -4.74 22.97 4.15
N VAL A 276 -5.31 21.83 4.56
CA VAL A 276 -5.14 20.53 3.90
C VAL A 276 -6.48 19.97 3.49
N SER A 277 -6.51 19.21 2.39
CA SER A 277 -7.76 18.64 1.89
C SER A 277 -8.35 17.64 2.90
N PRO A 278 -9.69 17.41 2.86
CA PRO A 278 -10.34 16.38 3.67
C PRO A 278 -9.71 14.99 3.52
N GLU A 279 -9.77 14.19 4.56
CA GLU A 279 -9.36 12.78 4.57
C GLU A 279 -10.59 11.87 4.50
N ILE A 280 -10.71 11.06 3.44
CA ILE A 280 -11.72 10.00 3.33
C ILE A 280 -11.12 8.72 3.93
N LYS A 281 -11.47 8.42 5.18
CA LYS A 281 -10.88 7.29 5.94
C LYS A 281 -11.40 5.93 5.53
N SER A 282 -12.69 5.86 5.22
CA SER A 282 -13.34 4.62 4.77
C SER A 282 -14.69 4.94 4.14
N PHE A 283 -15.18 4.03 3.32
CA PHE A 283 -16.55 4.03 2.84
C PHE A 283 -17.03 2.61 2.56
N SER A 284 -18.35 2.43 2.51
CA SER A 284 -18.98 1.14 2.24
C SER A 284 -18.66 0.65 0.82
N LYS A 285 -18.16 -0.58 0.70
CA LYS A 285 -18.00 -1.27 -0.58
C LYS A 285 -19.25 -2.11 -0.87
N LEU A 286 -19.89 -1.85 -2.00
CA LEU A 286 -21.11 -2.54 -2.40
C LEU A 286 -20.77 -3.84 -3.15
N ASN A 287 -21.38 -4.95 -2.74
CA ASN A 287 -21.33 -6.18 -3.53
C ASN A 287 -22.35 -6.14 -4.67
N THR A 288 -22.02 -6.84 -5.76
CA THR A 288 -22.93 -7.22 -6.84
C THR A 288 -24.23 -7.80 -6.29
N THR A 289 -25.37 -7.48 -6.92
CA THR A 289 -26.70 -7.83 -6.41
C THR A 289 -27.69 -8.10 -7.54
N LEU A 290 -28.83 -8.71 -7.21
CA LEU A 290 -29.99 -8.77 -8.10
C LEU A 290 -30.94 -7.57 -7.95
N SER A 291 -30.84 -6.84 -6.83
CA SER A 291 -31.77 -5.76 -6.51
C SER A 291 -31.53 -4.56 -7.43
N GLU A 292 -32.62 -4.08 -8.02
CA GLU A 292 -32.67 -2.85 -8.83
C GLU A 292 -33.03 -1.62 -7.97
N ASP A 293 -33.06 -1.76 -6.64
CA ASP A 293 -33.38 -0.68 -5.71
C ASP A 293 -32.15 0.22 -5.46
N PRO A 294 -32.34 1.46 -4.97
CA PRO A 294 -31.23 2.31 -4.53
C PRO A 294 -30.34 1.63 -3.49
N ARG A 295 -29.05 1.94 -3.52
CA ARG A 295 -28.02 1.36 -2.66
C ARG A 295 -27.34 2.44 -1.83
N SER A 296 -27.38 2.28 -0.51
CA SER A 296 -26.78 3.24 0.42
C SER A 296 -25.27 3.04 0.59
N ILE A 297 -24.58 4.17 0.69
CA ILE A 297 -23.15 4.27 0.99
C ILE A 297 -22.98 5.09 2.26
N GLU A 298 -22.20 4.55 3.18
CA GLU A 298 -21.71 5.28 4.36
C GLU A 298 -20.23 5.59 4.17
N ALA A 299 -19.80 6.80 4.54
CA ALA A 299 -18.41 7.23 4.49
C ALA A 299 -17.99 7.94 5.78
N ILE A 300 -16.73 7.71 6.18
CA ILE A 300 -16.05 8.39 7.27
C ILE A 300 -15.08 9.40 6.69
N ILE A 301 -15.41 10.69 6.82
CA ILE A 301 -14.65 11.80 6.22
C ILE A 301 -14.33 12.81 7.33
N THR A 302 -13.06 13.18 7.46
CA THR A 302 -12.63 14.20 8.43
C THR A 302 -11.85 15.31 7.76
N ASP A 303 -11.92 16.51 8.30
CA ASP A 303 -11.07 17.62 7.88
C ASP A 303 -10.40 18.26 9.08
N LYS A 304 -9.08 18.45 8.99
CA LYS A 304 -8.27 19.04 10.05
C LYS A 304 -7.39 20.09 9.44
N ASN A 305 -7.38 21.28 10.04
CA ASN A 305 -6.49 22.36 9.65
C ASN A 305 -5.51 22.70 10.77
N PRO A 306 -4.31 22.09 10.77
CA PRO A 306 -3.31 22.25 11.82
C PRO A 306 -2.83 23.69 11.98
N SER A 307 -2.89 24.48 10.91
CA SER A 307 -2.52 25.90 10.88
C SER A 307 -3.52 26.84 11.58
N GLY A 308 -4.64 26.31 12.10
CA GLY A 308 -5.68 27.09 12.79
C GLY A 308 -6.64 27.82 11.85
N GLN A 309 -6.58 27.54 10.55
CA GLN A 309 -7.62 27.94 9.59
C GLN A 309 -8.94 27.20 9.90
N GLN A 310 -10.05 27.67 9.32
CA GLN A 310 -11.35 27.04 9.55
C GLN A 310 -11.29 25.61 9.02
N SER A 311 -11.47 24.62 9.91
CA SER A 311 -11.64 23.22 9.54
C SER A 311 -13.11 22.90 9.30
N GLY A 312 -13.36 21.89 8.48
CA GLY A 312 -14.63 21.24 8.31
C GLY A 312 -14.88 20.85 6.86
N VAL A 313 -15.52 19.69 6.70
CA VAL A 313 -16.01 19.25 5.40
C VAL A 313 -17.25 20.06 5.01
N LYS A 314 -17.17 20.79 3.89
CA LYS A 314 -18.26 21.59 3.32
C LYS A 314 -19.28 20.76 2.58
N SER A 315 -18.82 19.78 1.80
CA SER A 315 -19.70 18.86 1.07
C SER A 315 -19.04 17.50 0.86
N ALA A 316 -19.86 16.47 0.77
CA ALA A 316 -19.45 15.13 0.40
C ALA A 316 -20.43 14.59 -0.64
N LYS A 317 -19.92 13.91 -1.67
CA LYS A 317 -20.68 13.41 -2.81
C LYS A 317 -20.22 12.02 -3.19
N ILE A 318 -21.14 11.25 -3.76
CA ILE A 318 -20.85 10.02 -4.50
C ILE A 318 -20.83 10.40 -5.97
N LEU A 319 -19.69 10.21 -6.64
CA LEU A 319 -19.64 10.20 -8.09
C LEU A 319 -19.84 8.76 -8.57
N TYR A 320 -20.82 8.52 -9.44
CA TYR A 320 -21.07 7.20 -10.02
C TYR A 320 -21.19 7.24 -11.55
N SER A 321 -20.73 6.18 -12.21
CA SER A 321 -20.71 6.00 -13.65
C SER A 321 -21.34 4.67 -14.02
N ILE A 322 -22.10 4.67 -15.12
CA ILE A 322 -22.73 3.48 -15.72
C ILE A 322 -22.20 3.20 -17.14
N ASN A 323 -21.06 3.81 -17.49
CA ASN A 323 -20.45 3.73 -18.81
C ASN A 323 -18.93 3.72 -18.71
N GLU A 324 -18.40 2.86 -17.82
CA GLU A 324 -16.96 2.62 -17.68
C GLU A 324 -16.15 3.90 -17.43
N GLY A 325 -16.70 4.81 -16.61
CA GLY A 325 -16.02 6.05 -16.22
C GLY A 325 -15.98 7.14 -17.30
N ILE A 326 -16.62 6.94 -18.47
CA ILE A 326 -16.70 7.95 -19.53
C ILE A 326 -17.42 9.22 -19.03
N SER A 327 -18.47 9.05 -18.22
CA SER A 327 -19.17 10.15 -17.56
C SER A 327 -19.57 9.80 -16.14
N TRP A 328 -19.57 10.81 -15.26
CA TRP A 328 -19.90 10.68 -13.85
C TRP A 328 -21.14 11.50 -13.51
N ASN A 329 -22.07 10.87 -12.79
CA ASN A 329 -23.23 11.52 -12.18
C ASN A 329 -22.93 11.78 -10.70
N GLU A 330 -23.57 12.77 -10.11
CA GLU A 330 -23.39 13.12 -8.71
C GLU A 330 -24.60 12.70 -7.87
N SER A 331 -24.35 12.18 -6.68
CA SER A 331 -25.33 12.03 -5.60
C SER A 331 -24.79 12.71 -4.35
N GLU A 332 -25.53 13.67 -3.79
CA GLU A 332 -25.13 14.38 -2.58
C GLU A 332 -25.19 13.44 -1.37
N MET A 333 -24.19 13.52 -0.49
CA MET A 333 -24.23 12.86 0.80
C MET A 333 -24.76 13.82 1.87
N SER A 334 -25.58 13.29 2.77
CA SER A 334 -26.09 13.94 3.95
C SER A 334 -25.27 13.54 5.19
N GLY A 335 -25.34 14.34 6.25
CA GLY A 335 -24.63 14.07 7.50
C GLY A 335 -23.69 15.21 7.88
N SER A 336 -22.77 14.89 8.78
CA SER A 336 -21.77 15.83 9.30
C SER A 336 -20.57 15.05 9.76
N GLU A 337 -19.40 15.66 9.67
CA GLU A 337 -18.14 15.08 10.11
C GLU A 337 -18.25 14.37 11.48
N PRO A 338 -17.80 13.11 11.60
CA PRO A 338 -17.13 12.33 10.56
C PRO A 338 -18.05 11.51 9.66
N ASN A 339 -19.36 11.46 9.88
CA ASN A 339 -20.25 10.47 9.27
C ASN A 339 -21.12 11.06 8.15
N TYR A 340 -20.99 10.49 6.95
CA TYR A 340 -21.73 10.88 5.75
C TYR A 340 -22.47 9.69 5.14
N TYR A 341 -23.66 9.95 4.60
CA TYR A 341 -24.57 8.95 4.06
C TYR A 341 -25.17 9.44 2.75
N GLY A 342 -25.12 8.63 1.69
CA GLY A 342 -25.76 8.93 0.42
C GLY A 342 -26.22 7.67 -0.27
N ASP A 343 -27.02 7.80 -1.32
CA ASP A 343 -27.53 6.68 -2.10
C ASP A 343 -27.07 6.77 -3.55
N ILE A 344 -26.68 5.63 -4.12
CA ILE A 344 -26.63 5.44 -5.56
C ILE A 344 -28.04 5.00 -6.00
N PRO A 345 -28.67 5.65 -7.01
CA PRO A 345 -29.97 5.22 -7.51
C PRO A 345 -30.01 3.76 -7.97
N GLY A 346 -31.22 3.20 -8.00
CA GLY A 346 -31.45 1.86 -8.54
C GLY A 346 -31.26 1.80 -10.05
N PHE A 347 -30.68 0.70 -10.55
CA PHE A 347 -30.43 0.47 -11.98
C PHE A 347 -30.93 -0.91 -12.42
N PRO A 348 -31.32 -1.07 -13.70
CA PRO A 348 -31.72 -2.36 -14.24
C PRO A 348 -30.61 -3.41 -14.20
N LYS A 349 -31.01 -4.69 -14.20
CA LYS A 349 -30.10 -5.83 -14.38
C LYS A 349 -29.25 -5.67 -15.64
N GLY A 350 -27.97 -5.99 -15.52
CA GLY A 350 -26.97 -5.89 -16.58
C GLY A 350 -26.20 -4.58 -16.59
N THR A 351 -26.36 -3.76 -15.55
CA THR A 351 -25.63 -2.49 -15.41
C THR A 351 -24.39 -2.67 -14.56
N ASP A 352 -23.23 -2.30 -15.10
CA ASP A 352 -21.99 -2.11 -14.35
C ASP A 352 -21.95 -0.69 -13.78
N ILE A 353 -21.69 -0.56 -12.49
CA ILE A 353 -21.63 0.73 -11.79
C ILE A 353 -20.26 0.90 -11.16
N GLN A 354 -19.55 1.93 -11.58
CA GLN A 354 -18.33 2.40 -10.94
C GLN A 354 -18.64 3.62 -10.08
N TYR A 355 -18.06 3.72 -8.89
CA TYR A 355 -18.29 4.86 -8.00
C TYR A 355 -17.06 5.22 -7.16
N LYS A 356 -17.03 6.48 -6.71
CA LYS A 356 -16.03 7.02 -5.77
C LYS A 356 -16.65 8.11 -4.91
N ILE A 357 -16.03 8.40 -3.77
CA ILE A 357 -16.43 9.49 -2.88
C ILE A 357 -15.59 10.71 -3.17
N VAL A 358 -16.21 11.88 -3.18
CA VAL A 358 -15.54 13.19 -3.31
C VAL A 358 -15.94 14.05 -2.13
N ALA A 359 -14.95 14.63 -1.45
CA ALA A 359 -15.15 15.54 -0.33
C ALA A 359 -14.51 16.89 -0.62
N GLU A 360 -15.20 17.98 -0.29
CA GLU A 360 -14.69 19.35 -0.36
C GLU A 360 -14.73 19.97 1.04
N ASP A 361 -13.64 20.62 1.47
CA ASP A 361 -13.62 21.40 2.72
C ASP A 361 -14.26 22.80 2.58
N VAL A 362 -14.34 23.53 3.69
CA VAL A 362 -14.84 24.91 3.75
C VAL A 362 -14.02 25.92 2.96
N ASN A 363 -12.77 25.59 2.61
CA ASN A 363 -11.83 26.44 1.90
C ASN A 363 -11.71 26.07 0.40
N GLY A 364 -12.40 25.01 -0.03
CA GLY A 364 -12.52 24.56 -1.41
C GLY A 364 -11.49 23.52 -1.85
N LEU A 365 -10.75 22.88 -0.94
CA LEU A 365 -9.87 21.76 -1.32
C LEU A 365 -10.66 20.47 -1.41
N VAL A 366 -10.25 19.63 -2.36
CA VAL A 366 -10.99 18.43 -2.75
C VAL A 366 -10.11 17.19 -2.56
N THR A 367 -10.73 16.12 -2.08
CA THR A 367 -10.16 14.76 -2.05
C THR A 367 -11.13 13.79 -2.71
N GLU A 368 -10.59 12.85 -3.47
CA GLU A 368 -11.35 11.74 -4.06
C GLU A 368 -10.85 10.39 -3.51
N SER A 369 -11.76 9.45 -3.32
CA SER A 369 -11.40 8.06 -3.01
C SER A 369 -10.96 7.30 -4.26
N GLU A 370 -10.45 6.08 -4.05
CA GLU A 370 -10.34 5.07 -5.11
C GLU A 370 -11.69 4.80 -5.78
N ILE A 371 -11.64 4.41 -7.06
CA ILE A 371 -12.82 3.92 -7.79
C ILE A 371 -13.06 2.48 -7.36
N THR A 372 -14.32 2.16 -7.03
CA THR A 372 -14.77 0.80 -6.81
C THR A 372 -16.00 0.52 -7.65
N GLU A 373 -16.41 -0.74 -7.76
CA GLU A 373 -17.48 -1.12 -8.67
C GLU A 373 -18.36 -2.25 -8.13
N TYR A 374 -19.58 -2.31 -8.65
CA TYR A 374 -20.50 -3.41 -8.44
C TYR A 374 -21.38 -3.59 -9.68
N PHE A 375 -21.93 -4.78 -9.83
CA PHE A 375 -22.81 -5.13 -10.95
C PHE A 375 -24.23 -5.37 -10.47
N ILE A 376 -25.24 -4.96 -11.25
CA ILE A 376 -26.59 -5.49 -11.09
C ILE A 376 -26.68 -6.77 -11.91
N PHE A 377 -26.58 -7.90 -11.25
CA PHE A 377 -26.51 -9.21 -11.88
C PHE A 377 -27.73 -9.48 -12.77
N ASN A 378 -27.45 -9.87 -14.02
CA ASN A 378 -28.46 -10.25 -15.00
C ASN A 378 -28.38 -11.75 -15.30
N PRO A 379 -29.32 -12.57 -14.80
CA PRO A 379 -29.40 -13.97 -15.17
C PRO A 379 -29.54 -14.14 -16.68
N SER A 380 -28.60 -14.86 -17.29
CA SER A 380 -28.57 -15.11 -18.72
C SER A 380 -29.72 -16.04 -19.13
N CYS A 381 -30.69 -15.52 -19.88
CA CYS A 381 -31.92 -16.25 -20.23
C CYS A 381 -31.72 -17.56 -21.03
N HIS A 382 -30.53 -17.78 -21.59
CA HIS A 382 -30.16 -19.00 -22.33
C HIS A 382 -29.27 -19.96 -21.53
N LYS A 383 -28.77 -19.54 -20.37
CA LYS A 383 -27.95 -20.38 -19.50
C LYS A 383 -28.85 -21.15 -18.55
N LYS A 384 -28.53 -22.43 -18.39
CA LYS A 384 -29.28 -23.34 -17.52
C LYS A 384 -28.50 -23.74 -16.28
N LEU A 385 -27.21 -23.38 -16.24
CA LEU A 385 -26.31 -23.66 -15.15
C LEU A 385 -25.93 -22.36 -14.45
N LEU A 386 -26.05 -22.37 -13.12
CA LEU A 386 -25.43 -21.40 -12.21
C LEU A 386 -24.30 -22.09 -11.46
N LEU A 387 -23.11 -21.51 -11.52
CA LEU A 387 -21.96 -21.90 -10.71
C LEU A 387 -21.90 -21.00 -9.47
N VAL A 388 -22.03 -21.59 -8.30
CA VAL A 388 -22.06 -20.85 -7.02
C VAL A 388 -20.74 -21.09 -6.30
N PHE A 389 -19.98 -20.03 -6.05
CA PHE A 389 -18.75 -20.06 -5.26
C PHE A 389 -19.06 -19.52 -3.87
N ASN A 390 -19.58 -20.40 -3.01
CA ASN A 390 -20.01 -20.03 -1.67
C ASN A 390 -18.79 -19.85 -0.76
N GLY A 391 -18.63 -18.62 -0.27
CA GLY A 391 -17.53 -18.23 0.61
C GLY A 391 -16.41 -17.46 -0.07
N TYR A 392 -16.58 -17.13 -1.34
CA TYR A 392 -15.60 -16.41 -2.15
C TYR A 392 -16.02 -14.97 -2.40
N SER A 393 -15.05 -14.07 -2.52
CA SER A 393 -15.30 -12.66 -2.88
C SER A 393 -15.56 -12.49 -4.38
N GLU A 394 -15.04 -13.39 -5.22
CA GLU A 394 -15.13 -13.30 -6.68
C GLU A 394 -15.43 -14.67 -7.31
N PRO A 395 -16.13 -14.69 -8.46
CA PRO A 395 -16.44 -15.92 -9.17
C PRO A 395 -15.34 -16.37 -10.14
N ILE A 396 -14.11 -15.88 -9.96
CA ILE A 396 -12.94 -16.17 -10.80
C ILE A 396 -11.74 -16.58 -9.95
N GLY A 397 -10.78 -17.29 -10.56
CA GLY A 397 -9.59 -17.77 -9.86
C GLY A 397 -9.84 -19.07 -9.10
N TYR A 398 -9.20 -19.27 -7.95
CA TYR A 398 -9.50 -20.42 -7.09
C TYR A 398 -10.88 -20.24 -6.44
N PRO A 399 -11.79 -21.24 -6.47
CA PRO A 399 -11.57 -22.64 -6.83
C PRO A 399 -12.02 -22.98 -8.26
N GLN A 400 -12.50 -22.00 -9.05
CA GLN A 400 -12.88 -22.22 -10.44
C GLN A 400 -11.73 -22.86 -11.24
N SER A 401 -10.51 -22.35 -11.09
CA SER A 401 -9.30 -22.88 -11.75
C SER A 401 -8.97 -24.31 -11.30
N TYR A 402 -9.37 -24.70 -10.09
CA TYR A 402 -9.15 -26.04 -9.56
C TYR A 402 -10.13 -27.05 -10.15
N TYR A 403 -11.43 -26.73 -10.17
CA TYR A 403 -12.47 -27.62 -10.67
C TYR A 403 -12.64 -27.62 -12.19
N PHE A 404 -12.34 -26.49 -12.83
CA PHE A 404 -12.64 -26.25 -14.24
C PHE A 404 -11.50 -25.61 -15.02
N GLY A 405 -10.33 -25.42 -14.42
CA GLY A 405 -9.16 -24.87 -15.11
C GLY A 405 -8.29 -25.93 -15.79
N MET A 406 -7.20 -25.47 -16.39
CA MET A 406 -6.06 -26.31 -16.72
C MET A 406 -5.02 -26.09 -15.62
N GLY A 407 -4.69 -27.12 -14.85
CA GLY A 407 -3.71 -26.98 -13.77
C GLY A 407 -2.97 -28.27 -13.44
N ASP A 408 -1.67 -28.13 -13.18
CA ASP A 408 -0.75 -29.15 -12.65
C ASP A 408 -0.32 -28.83 -11.20
N PHE A 409 -1.15 -28.09 -10.46
CA PHE A 409 -0.87 -27.54 -9.11
C PHE A 409 0.24 -26.48 -9.04
N THR A 410 0.88 -26.10 -10.16
CA THR A 410 1.90 -25.04 -10.20
C THR A 410 1.55 -23.87 -11.12
N ASN A 411 0.77 -24.12 -12.18
CA ASN A 411 0.19 -23.08 -13.03
C ASN A 411 -1.33 -23.24 -13.09
N PHE A 412 -2.08 -22.25 -12.60
CA PHE A 412 -3.53 -22.25 -12.67
C PHE A 412 -4.00 -21.39 -13.86
N GLY A 413 -4.37 -22.03 -14.96
CA GLY A 413 -5.10 -21.36 -16.04
C GLY A 413 -6.60 -21.49 -15.79
N THR A 414 -7.33 -20.37 -15.70
CA THR A 414 -8.79 -20.38 -15.70
C THR A 414 -9.31 -20.62 -17.11
N ILE A 415 -10.09 -21.69 -17.31
CA ILE A 415 -10.94 -21.78 -18.49
C ILE A 415 -12.10 -20.82 -18.24
N ASP A 416 -12.34 -19.93 -19.21
CA ASP A 416 -13.50 -19.05 -19.14
C ASP A 416 -14.77 -19.87 -19.39
N LEU A 417 -15.46 -20.20 -18.30
CA LEU A 417 -16.79 -20.78 -18.35
C LEU A 417 -17.78 -19.67 -18.69
N GLN A 418 -18.49 -19.88 -19.79
CA GLN A 418 -19.48 -18.95 -20.31
C GLN A 418 -20.80 -18.99 -19.53
N ASP A 419 -20.92 -19.84 -18.50
CA ASP A 419 -22.12 -19.96 -17.66
C ASP A 419 -22.14 -18.88 -16.59
N ASP A 420 -23.34 -18.64 -16.04
CA ASP A 420 -23.53 -17.65 -14.99
C ASP A 420 -22.85 -18.11 -13.69
N LYS A 421 -22.24 -17.16 -12.99
CA LYS A 421 -21.48 -17.42 -11.77
C LYS A 421 -21.94 -16.51 -10.64
N TRP A 422 -21.89 -17.01 -9.42
CA TRP A 422 -22.35 -16.28 -8.24
C TRP A 422 -21.42 -16.49 -7.05
N SER A 423 -20.86 -15.40 -6.53
CA SER A 423 -20.08 -15.36 -5.28
C SER A 423 -20.54 -14.22 -4.36
N TYR A 424 -21.66 -13.56 -4.70
CA TYR A 424 -21.96 -12.21 -4.20
C TYR A 424 -22.90 -12.19 -2.97
N GLY A 425 -23.15 -13.35 -2.37
CA GLY A 425 -24.03 -13.47 -1.21
C GLY A 425 -24.78 -14.80 -1.14
N PRO A 426 -25.71 -14.95 -0.18
CA PRO A 426 -26.56 -16.14 -0.09
C PRO A 426 -27.44 -16.28 -1.33
N LEU A 427 -27.79 -17.53 -1.67
CA LEU A 427 -28.75 -17.78 -2.74
C LEU A 427 -30.13 -17.31 -2.32
N THR A 428 -30.86 -16.72 -3.26
CA THR A 428 -32.24 -16.30 -3.07
C THR A 428 -33.15 -17.05 -4.04
N LYS A 429 -34.44 -17.14 -3.70
CA LYS A 429 -35.44 -17.71 -4.60
C LYS A 429 -35.44 -17.00 -5.98
N GLU A 430 -35.32 -15.68 -5.96
CA GLU A 430 -35.24 -14.87 -7.18
C GLU A 430 -34.08 -15.29 -8.08
N LEU A 431 -32.91 -15.60 -7.51
CA LEU A 431 -31.76 -16.05 -8.27
C LEU A 431 -31.99 -17.44 -8.88
N VAL A 432 -32.27 -18.42 -8.01
CA VAL A 432 -32.25 -19.85 -8.36
C VAL A 432 -33.35 -20.22 -9.36
N ASP A 433 -34.49 -19.51 -9.35
CA ASP A 433 -35.60 -19.75 -10.28
C ASP A 433 -35.24 -19.48 -11.76
N ASN A 434 -34.11 -18.82 -12.05
CA ASN A 434 -33.64 -18.62 -13.43
C ASN A 434 -32.91 -19.85 -14.01
N TYR A 435 -32.54 -20.82 -13.18
CA TYR A 435 -31.68 -21.92 -13.56
C TYR A 435 -32.36 -23.27 -13.32
N SER A 436 -31.95 -24.27 -14.08
CA SER A 436 -32.36 -25.67 -13.87
C SER A 436 -31.22 -26.53 -13.33
N ASN A 437 -29.99 -26.01 -13.31
CA ASN A 437 -28.82 -26.68 -12.78
C ASN A 437 -28.07 -25.70 -11.89
N ILE A 438 -27.73 -26.13 -10.68
CA ILE A 438 -26.89 -25.36 -9.76
C ILE A 438 -25.76 -26.28 -9.32
N ILE A 439 -24.53 -25.84 -9.53
CA ILE A 439 -23.34 -26.44 -8.92
C ILE A 439 -22.86 -25.45 -7.87
N GLU A 440 -22.94 -25.85 -6.61
CA GLU A 440 -22.41 -25.09 -5.49
C GLU A 440 -21.08 -25.67 -5.06
N ILE A 441 -20.08 -24.79 -5.00
CA ILE A 441 -18.72 -25.09 -4.60
C ILE A 441 -18.45 -24.33 -3.31
N THR A 442 -18.07 -25.07 -2.27
CA THR A 442 -17.60 -24.53 -1.00
C THR A 442 -16.15 -24.91 -0.84
N THR A 443 -15.35 -24.07 -0.18
CA THR A 443 -14.08 -24.56 0.36
C THR A 443 -13.79 -23.98 1.72
N SER A 444 -13.21 -24.78 2.62
CA SER A 444 -13.15 -24.46 4.05
C SER A 444 -14.55 -24.25 4.66
N GLY A 445 -15.55 -24.95 4.10
CA GLY A 445 -16.96 -24.86 4.50
C GLY A 445 -17.74 -23.74 3.79
N PRO A 446 -19.08 -23.73 3.89
CA PRO A 446 -19.91 -22.66 3.36
C PRO A 446 -19.86 -21.42 4.27
N ILE A 447 -19.88 -20.22 3.67
CA ILE A 447 -20.19 -18.98 4.41
C ILE A 447 -21.71 -18.79 4.52
N TYR A 448 -22.45 -19.22 3.50
CA TYR A 448 -23.91 -19.09 3.44
C TYR A 448 -24.59 -20.45 3.52
N ASN A 449 -25.58 -20.60 4.41
CA ASN A 449 -26.40 -21.80 4.44
C ASN A 449 -27.57 -21.68 3.43
N ASN A 450 -27.40 -22.28 2.26
CA ASN A 450 -28.37 -22.21 1.15
C ASN A 450 -29.43 -23.33 1.16
N ASN A 451 -29.43 -24.19 2.20
CA ASN A 451 -30.18 -25.45 2.21
C ASN A 451 -31.69 -25.27 2.01
N ASN A 452 -32.28 -24.25 2.65
CA ASN A 452 -33.72 -24.00 2.54
C ASN A 452 -34.10 -23.57 1.12
N VAL A 453 -33.33 -22.65 0.51
CA VAL A 453 -33.58 -22.16 -0.85
C VAL A 453 -33.43 -23.29 -1.88
N ILE A 454 -32.38 -24.11 -1.76
CA ILE A 454 -32.16 -25.26 -2.65
C ILE A 454 -33.27 -26.31 -2.47
N LYS A 455 -33.66 -26.62 -1.23
CA LYS A 455 -34.73 -27.59 -0.95
C LYS A 455 -36.07 -27.14 -1.53
N GLU A 456 -36.39 -25.86 -1.45
CA GLU A 456 -37.60 -25.30 -2.08
C GLU A 456 -37.50 -25.30 -3.60
N TRP A 457 -36.35 -24.92 -4.17
CA TRP A 457 -36.10 -24.91 -5.60
C TRP A 457 -36.22 -26.31 -6.24
N LEU A 458 -35.63 -27.35 -5.62
CA LEU A 458 -35.74 -28.73 -6.09
C LEU A 458 -37.17 -29.29 -6.00
N LYS A 459 -37.99 -28.81 -5.05
CA LYS A 459 -39.40 -29.19 -4.95
C LYS A 459 -40.27 -28.57 -6.05
N ASN A 460 -39.87 -27.42 -6.58
CA ASN A 460 -40.66 -26.70 -7.57
C ASN A 460 -40.60 -27.35 -8.96
N ASP A 461 -39.49 -28.01 -9.31
CA ASP A 461 -39.35 -28.74 -10.57
C ASP A 461 -38.41 -29.96 -10.39
N TYR A 462 -38.91 -31.16 -10.70
CA TYR A 462 -38.14 -32.40 -10.63
C TYR A 462 -37.04 -32.49 -11.69
N ALA A 463 -37.06 -31.63 -12.71
CA ALA A 463 -35.97 -31.51 -13.68
C ALA A 463 -34.78 -30.69 -13.15
N ASN A 464 -34.92 -30.04 -11.99
CA ASN A 464 -33.83 -29.29 -11.37
C ASN A 464 -32.73 -30.23 -10.88
N PHE A 465 -31.49 -29.86 -11.15
CA PHE A 465 -30.29 -30.60 -10.75
C PHE A 465 -29.43 -29.77 -9.81
N TYR A 466 -29.17 -30.31 -8.62
CA TYR A 466 -28.25 -29.70 -7.66
C TYR A 466 -27.03 -30.60 -7.47
N MET A 467 -25.85 -29.99 -7.48
CA MET A 467 -24.60 -30.62 -7.13
C MET A 467 -23.87 -29.73 -6.12
N LEU A 468 -23.44 -30.32 -5.01
CA LEU A 468 -22.64 -29.67 -3.99
C LEU A 468 -21.27 -30.32 -3.95
N ILE A 469 -20.22 -29.53 -4.05
CA ILE A 469 -18.83 -29.98 -4.03
C ILE A 469 -18.05 -29.08 -3.06
N GLY A 470 -17.11 -29.63 -2.31
CA GLY A 470 -16.25 -28.82 -1.47
C GLY A 470 -15.69 -29.55 -0.27
N ASP A 471 -14.62 -29.02 0.29
CA ASP A 471 -14.11 -29.41 1.59
C ASP A 471 -14.92 -28.77 2.73
N GLU A 472 -14.99 -29.49 3.85
CA GLU A 472 -15.53 -29.04 5.14
C GLU A 472 -17.02 -28.66 5.19
N TYR A 473 -17.80 -28.85 4.13
CA TYR A 473 -19.24 -28.57 4.18
C TYR A 473 -19.96 -29.41 5.25
N LEU A 474 -19.71 -30.72 5.30
CA LEU A 474 -20.32 -31.60 6.30
C LEU A 474 -19.86 -31.26 7.72
N THR A 475 -18.58 -30.94 7.89
CA THR A 475 -17.98 -30.48 9.15
C THR A 475 -18.67 -29.22 9.65
N TYR A 476 -18.89 -28.24 8.78
CA TYR A 476 -19.61 -27.02 9.10
C TYR A 476 -21.07 -27.29 9.52
N GLN A 477 -21.80 -28.12 8.77
CA GLN A 477 -23.22 -28.44 9.05
C GLN A 477 -23.44 -29.23 10.35
N SER A 478 -22.36 -29.74 10.95
CA SER A 478 -22.39 -30.58 12.14
C SER A 478 -21.58 -30.02 13.31
N ASP A 479 -21.06 -28.78 13.18
CA ASP A 479 -20.15 -28.17 14.15
C ASP A 479 -18.97 -29.10 14.52
N GLY A 480 -18.46 -29.84 13.53
CA GLY A 480 -17.38 -30.82 13.67
C GLY A 480 -17.74 -32.08 14.47
N GLN A 481 -19.02 -32.35 14.73
CA GLN A 481 -19.48 -33.52 15.47
C GLN A 481 -19.99 -34.62 14.54
N ASN A 482 -19.77 -35.89 14.88
CA ASN A 482 -20.43 -37.00 14.17
C ASN A 482 -21.95 -36.85 14.27
N LYS A 483 -22.66 -37.04 13.17
CA LYS A 483 -24.10 -36.79 13.12
C LYS A 483 -24.83 -37.88 12.33
N ILE A 484 -25.97 -38.30 12.87
CA ILE A 484 -26.94 -39.13 12.16
C ILE A 484 -28.05 -38.19 11.69
N TYR A 485 -28.37 -38.24 10.40
CA TYR A 485 -29.42 -37.44 9.77
C TYR A 485 -30.70 -38.26 9.59
N SER A 486 -31.84 -37.57 9.59
CA SER A 486 -33.16 -38.17 9.51
C SER A 486 -34.11 -37.35 8.64
N ASP A 487 -35.29 -37.91 8.34
CA ASP A 487 -36.35 -37.22 7.60
C ASP A 487 -36.54 -35.77 8.07
N GLY A 488 -36.42 -34.82 7.14
CA GLY A 488 -36.49 -33.39 7.40
C GLY A 488 -35.14 -32.67 7.30
N ASP A 489 -34.02 -33.38 7.53
CA ASP A 489 -32.67 -32.83 7.37
C ASP A 489 -32.35 -32.65 5.88
N PHE A 490 -31.70 -31.54 5.51
CA PHE A 490 -31.28 -31.31 4.12
C PHE A 490 -30.35 -32.40 3.60
N LEU A 491 -29.38 -32.81 4.42
CA LEU A 491 -28.39 -33.83 4.07
C LEU A 491 -29.05 -35.18 3.79
N TYR A 492 -30.09 -35.54 4.55
CA TYR A 492 -30.86 -36.76 4.32
C TYR A 492 -31.81 -36.62 3.13
N ASP A 493 -32.67 -35.60 3.15
CA ASP A 493 -33.76 -35.44 2.17
C ASP A 493 -33.26 -35.11 0.75
N VAL A 494 -32.17 -34.35 0.63
CA VAL A 494 -31.69 -33.81 -0.65
C VAL A 494 -30.42 -34.53 -1.13
N LEU A 495 -29.45 -34.77 -0.24
CA LEU A 495 -28.19 -35.42 -0.61
C LEU A 495 -28.18 -36.94 -0.37
N GLY A 496 -29.16 -37.49 0.33
CA GLY A 496 -29.24 -38.93 0.65
C GLY A 496 -28.20 -39.39 1.69
N ILE A 497 -27.61 -38.47 2.45
CA ILE A 497 -26.60 -38.76 3.47
C ILE A 497 -27.30 -39.11 4.78
N THR A 498 -27.04 -40.31 5.28
CA THR A 498 -27.63 -40.82 6.52
C THR A 498 -26.77 -40.54 7.75
N GLU A 499 -25.45 -40.50 7.58
CA GLU A 499 -24.49 -40.31 8.67
C GLU A 499 -23.29 -39.50 8.17
N SER A 500 -22.70 -38.67 9.05
CA SER A 500 -21.40 -38.02 8.83
C SER A 500 -20.47 -38.29 10.01
N PHE A 501 -19.21 -38.54 9.68
CA PHE A 501 -18.14 -38.76 10.65
C PHE A 501 -17.08 -37.69 10.43
N ASN A 502 -16.89 -36.84 11.44
CA ASN A 502 -15.94 -35.75 11.42
C ASN A 502 -14.68 -36.13 12.18
N ASN A 503 -13.56 -35.47 11.87
CA ASN A 503 -12.27 -35.72 12.51
C ASN A 503 -11.82 -37.18 12.44
N ILE A 504 -11.97 -37.81 11.26
CA ILE A 504 -11.36 -39.12 11.00
C ILE A 504 -9.85 -38.91 10.88
N SER A 505 -9.19 -38.78 12.03
CA SER A 505 -7.74 -38.88 12.13
C SER A 505 -7.37 -40.35 11.97
N ILE A 506 -6.60 -40.66 10.93
CA ILE A 506 -5.86 -41.92 10.91
C ILE A 506 -4.89 -41.82 12.08
N ILE A 507 -5.04 -42.70 13.05
CA ILE A 507 -4.09 -42.87 14.16
C ILE A 507 -2.82 -43.47 13.59
N GLU A 508 -2.02 -42.68 12.87
CA GLU A 508 -0.59 -42.91 12.68
C GLU A 508 0.14 -41.61 12.99
N GLN A 509 1.19 -41.74 13.78
CA GLN A 509 1.94 -40.66 14.44
C GLN A 509 2.24 -39.47 13.52
N GLY A 510 1.71 -38.28 13.83
CA GLY A 510 2.45 -37.03 13.63
C GLY A 510 1.78 -35.87 12.88
N ASP A 511 0.62 -36.02 12.24
CA ASP A 511 -0.01 -34.90 11.50
C ASP A 511 -1.49 -34.71 11.90
N GLU A 512 -1.78 -33.62 12.62
CA GLU A 512 -3.11 -33.25 13.13
C GLU A 512 -3.96 -32.39 12.16
N THR A 513 -3.71 -32.40 10.84
CA THR A 513 -4.33 -31.39 9.95
C THR A 513 -4.92 -31.87 8.61
N ILE A 514 -5.33 -33.13 8.46
CA ILE A 514 -6.00 -33.56 7.21
C ILE A 514 -7.40 -34.12 7.48
N PRO A 515 -8.48 -33.43 7.04
CA PRO A 515 -9.84 -33.97 7.03
C PRO A 515 -9.98 -34.99 5.90
N SER A 516 -10.63 -36.13 6.16
CA SER A 516 -11.03 -37.08 5.12
C SER A 516 -12.50 -37.46 5.29
N ILE A 517 -13.25 -37.41 4.19
CA ILE A 517 -14.60 -37.97 4.05
C ILE A 517 -14.48 -39.47 3.81
N VAL A 518 -15.29 -40.26 4.51
CA VAL A 518 -15.62 -41.65 4.14
C VAL A 518 -17.04 -41.62 3.58
N LEU A 519 -17.17 -41.93 2.28
CA LEU A 519 -18.46 -42.12 1.59
C LEU A 519 -19.06 -43.49 1.90
#